data_AF-A0A9W8K373-F1
#
_entry.id   AF-A0A9W8K373-F1
#
_cell.length_a   1.000
_cell.length_b   1.000
_cell.length_c   1.000
_cell.angle_alpha   90.00
_cell.angle_beta   90.00
_cell.angle_gamma   90.00
#
_symmetry.space_group_name_H-M   'P 1'
#
loop_
_entity.id
_entity.type
_entity.pdbx_description
1 polymer ?
#
loop_
_entity_poly.entity_id
_entity_poly.type
_entity_poly.pdbx_seq_one_letter_code
_entity_poly.pdbx_strand_id
1 'polypeptide(L)'
;MSLCFMDLPTTHTAEEEPEIKWYGSGFYDSNDTPGVFGRNFTFVFWPIAWPVAFVPFLLAPELGPASNANRPGGVLMSLQIPSSKGSDMFRVVSDEFTVDSLSDSVQDNCKDLIGTLSSAVNISDTVPQSFPQAEQVLYYYRASSVALTWDSLNDTAAMLQNYTVASAPGPSVDTDAYKLVECLNRTIVDTVPLFDSAFMKYQAPGGMTLALILLIMHLLR
;
A
#
# COMPACT_ATOMS: atom_id res chain seq x y z
N MET A 1 -6.69 16.71 30.01
CA MET A 1 -6.73 15.49 29.17
C MET A 1 -7.68 15.82 28.02
N SER A 2 -7.15 16.48 27.00
CA SER A 2 -7.94 16.99 25.87
C SER A 2 -7.86 15.98 24.73
N LEU A 3 -9.01 15.47 24.34
CA LEU A 3 -9.21 14.69 23.12
C LEU A 3 -8.98 15.63 21.93
N CYS A 4 -7.96 15.39 21.11
CA CYS A 4 -7.95 15.91 19.75
C CYS A 4 -8.86 15.02 18.91
N PHE A 5 -10.14 15.36 18.89
CA PHE A 5 -10.95 15.19 17.69
C PHE A 5 -10.35 16.14 16.66
N MET A 6 -9.72 15.63 15.61
CA MET A 6 -9.53 16.44 14.41
C MET A 6 -10.84 16.37 13.63
N ASP A 7 -11.54 17.50 13.64
CA ASP A 7 -12.71 17.77 12.81
C ASP A 7 -12.37 17.48 11.34
N LEU A 8 -13.13 16.58 10.72
CA LEU A 8 -13.22 16.46 9.27
C LEU A 8 -13.88 17.75 8.73
N PRO A 9 -13.24 18.50 7.82
CA PRO A 9 -13.91 19.60 7.17
C PRO A 9 -14.90 19.03 6.14
N THR A 10 -16.18 19.10 6.48
CA THR A 10 -17.30 18.89 5.56
C THR A 10 -17.46 20.11 4.66
N THR A 11 -16.81 20.11 3.49
CA THR A 11 -17.26 20.85 2.29
C THR A 11 -16.70 20.15 1.05
N HIS A 12 -17.51 19.28 0.45
CA HIS A 12 -17.26 18.72 -0.88
C HIS A 12 -17.58 19.75 -1.96
N THR A 13 -16.55 20.27 -2.61
CA THR A 13 -16.58 20.67 -4.02
C THR A 13 -15.60 19.75 -4.75
N ALA A 14 -16.04 19.13 -5.84
CA ALA A 14 -15.29 18.16 -6.62
C ALA A 14 -14.12 18.79 -7.38
N GLU A 15 -13.07 19.18 -6.66
CA GLU A 15 -11.73 19.42 -7.20
C GLU A 15 -10.79 18.43 -6.48
N GLU A 16 -10.45 17.37 -7.20
CA GLU A 16 -9.19 16.61 -7.12
C GLU A 16 -8.60 16.46 -5.71
N GLU A 17 -9.04 15.43 -4.98
CA GLU A 17 -8.25 14.90 -3.87
C GLU A 17 -6.85 14.57 -4.45
N PRO A 18 -5.74 15.10 -3.89
CA PRO A 18 -4.43 14.97 -4.52
C PRO A 18 -4.11 13.48 -4.61
N GLU A 19 -4.20 13.01 -5.83
CA GLU A 19 -3.95 11.65 -6.25
C GLU A 19 -2.52 11.30 -5.82
N ILE A 20 -2.39 10.43 -4.81
CA ILE A 20 -1.10 10.21 -4.15
C ILE A 20 -0.23 9.28 -5.00
N LYS A 21 0.63 9.86 -5.85
CA LYS A 21 1.41 9.11 -6.86
C LYS A 21 2.88 8.84 -6.51
N TRP A 22 3.41 9.45 -5.45
CA TRP A 22 4.84 9.34 -5.12
C TRP A 22 5.10 8.37 -3.95
N TYR A 23 6.22 7.66 -4.03
CA TYR A 23 6.60 6.63 -3.06
C TYR A 23 7.05 7.25 -1.73
N GLY A 24 6.56 6.74 -0.60
CA GLY A 24 6.76 7.32 0.73
C GLY A 24 5.76 8.42 1.09
N SER A 25 4.76 8.63 0.26
CA SER A 25 3.62 9.47 0.58
C SER A 25 2.81 8.92 1.74
N GLY A 26 2.35 9.78 2.65
CA GLY A 26 1.64 9.40 3.88
C GLY A 26 2.53 9.25 5.11
N PHE A 27 3.84 9.43 4.98
CA PHE A 27 4.72 9.71 6.12
C PHE A 27 4.75 11.22 6.37
N TYR A 28 4.10 11.66 7.45
CA TYR A 28 4.12 13.06 7.89
C TYR A 28 5.40 13.32 8.70
N ASP A 29 6.55 13.40 8.04
CA ASP A 29 7.72 14.08 8.61
C ASP A 29 8.00 15.39 7.86
N SER A 30 8.81 16.25 8.47
CA SER A 30 9.00 17.64 8.03
C SER A 30 9.64 17.83 6.66
N ASN A 31 9.89 16.74 5.93
CA ASN A 31 10.76 16.78 4.76
C ASN A 31 10.08 16.37 3.45
N ASP A 32 8.79 16.00 3.40
CA ASP A 32 8.00 15.72 2.17
C ASP A 32 8.79 15.07 1.01
N THR A 33 9.77 14.21 1.32
CA THR A 33 10.70 13.68 0.32
C THR A 33 10.27 12.30 -0.14
N PRO A 34 10.37 11.97 -1.44
CA PRO A 34 10.14 10.59 -1.87
C PRO A 34 11.08 9.61 -1.17
N GLY A 35 10.54 8.42 -0.87
CA GLY A 35 11.23 7.32 -0.21
C GLY A 35 10.73 7.03 1.19
N VAL A 36 11.03 5.82 1.66
CA VAL A 36 10.66 5.33 3.00
C VAL A 36 11.86 5.11 3.92
N PHE A 37 13.06 5.36 3.40
CA PHE A 37 14.30 5.11 4.10
C PHE A 37 14.39 5.88 5.42
N GLY A 38 14.63 5.14 6.52
CA GLY A 38 14.80 5.71 7.84
C GLY A 38 13.53 6.30 8.47
N ARG A 39 12.35 6.02 7.88
CA ARG A 39 11.06 6.48 8.41
C ARG A 39 10.45 5.46 9.36
N ASN A 40 9.78 5.95 10.41
CA ASN A 40 9.03 5.08 11.32
C ASN A 40 7.72 4.65 10.67
N PHE A 41 7.44 3.35 10.59
CA PHE A 41 6.20 2.83 10.00
C PHE A 41 4.98 3.28 10.80
N THR A 42 4.16 4.11 10.16
CA THR A 42 2.88 4.60 10.71
C THR A 42 1.78 3.53 10.64
N PHE A 43 1.96 2.52 9.78
CA PHE A 43 1.04 1.40 9.58
C PHE A 43 1.75 0.07 9.92
N VAL A 44 0.95 -0.96 10.25
CA VAL A 44 1.47 -2.29 10.62
C VAL A 44 2.14 -2.98 9.43
N PHE A 45 1.54 -2.84 8.24
CA PHE A 45 2.13 -3.35 7.01
C PHE A 45 3.29 -2.47 6.57
N TRP A 46 4.31 -3.12 6.05
CA TRP A 46 5.52 -2.44 5.60
C TRP A 46 5.30 -1.84 4.21
N PRO A 47 6.01 -0.76 3.88
CA PRO A 47 6.03 -0.27 2.50
C PRO A 47 6.51 -1.34 1.50
N ILE A 48 6.11 -1.17 0.25
CA ILE A 48 6.53 -2.02 -0.87
C ILE A 48 8.02 -1.82 -1.11
N ALA A 49 8.82 -2.89 -1.01
CA ALA A 49 10.18 -2.85 -1.52
C ALA A 49 10.18 -3.15 -3.02
N TRP A 50 10.63 -2.19 -3.81
CA TRP A 50 10.74 -2.36 -5.26
C TRP A 50 12.01 -3.17 -5.61
N PRO A 51 11.90 -4.41 -6.12
CA PRO A 51 13.02 -5.34 -6.33
C PRO A 51 14.10 -4.90 -7.32
N VAL A 52 13.81 -3.93 -8.21
CA VAL A 52 14.69 -3.59 -9.35
C VAL A 52 15.03 -2.11 -9.44
N ALA A 53 14.81 -1.34 -8.37
CA ALA A 53 15.08 0.07 -8.44
C ALA A 53 16.58 0.38 -8.33
N PHE A 54 17.20 0.83 -9.42
CA PHE A 54 18.52 1.49 -9.39
C PHE A 54 18.47 2.90 -8.79
N VAL A 55 17.31 3.28 -8.26
CA VAL A 55 17.00 4.60 -7.74
C VAL A 55 17.06 4.56 -6.21
N PRO A 56 17.99 5.30 -5.57
CA PRO A 56 18.28 5.15 -4.15
C PRO A 56 17.09 5.32 -3.19
N PHE A 57 16.11 6.16 -3.50
CA PHE A 57 14.96 6.39 -2.61
C PHE A 57 13.88 5.29 -2.71
N LEU A 58 13.88 4.51 -3.79
CA LEU A 58 13.06 3.31 -3.95
C LEU A 58 13.75 2.10 -3.31
N LEU A 59 15.07 2.16 -3.14
CA LEU A 59 15.83 1.19 -2.34
C LEU A 59 15.57 1.47 -0.86
N ALA A 60 14.99 0.48 -0.19
CA ALA A 60 14.79 0.49 1.25
C ALA A 60 15.35 -0.82 1.84
N PRO A 61 16.69 -0.95 1.96
CA PRO A 61 17.33 -2.18 2.41
C PRO A 61 16.81 -2.71 3.75
N GLU A 62 16.33 -1.82 4.61
CA GLU A 62 15.71 -2.13 5.90
C GLU A 62 14.40 -2.94 5.80
N LEU A 63 13.71 -2.88 4.65
CA LEU A 63 12.52 -3.70 4.40
C LEU A 63 12.90 -5.14 4.01
N GLY A 64 14.16 -5.38 3.65
CA GLY A 64 14.63 -6.65 3.11
C GLY A 64 14.03 -6.97 1.73
N PRO A 65 14.35 -8.16 1.19
CA PRO A 65 13.88 -8.58 -0.14
C PRO A 65 12.35 -8.65 -0.23
N ALA A 66 11.80 -8.58 -1.46
CA ALA A 66 10.37 -8.73 -1.69
C ALA A 66 9.83 -10.11 -1.24
N SER A 67 10.70 -11.11 -1.32
CA SER A 67 10.45 -12.49 -0.86
C SER A 67 10.55 -12.70 0.66
N ASN A 68 10.74 -11.65 1.45
CA ASN A 68 10.88 -11.74 2.90
C ASN A 68 9.54 -12.09 3.59
N ALA A 69 9.36 -13.35 3.99
CA ALA A 69 8.17 -13.82 4.69
C ALA A 69 8.03 -13.30 6.14
N ASN A 70 9.05 -12.66 6.71
CA ASN A 70 8.97 -12.05 8.04
C ASN A 70 8.28 -10.67 8.02
N ARG A 71 7.94 -10.16 6.83
CA ARG A 71 7.12 -8.96 6.69
C ARG A 71 5.74 -9.20 7.32
N PRO A 72 5.20 -8.25 8.10
CA PRO A 72 3.81 -8.29 8.52
C PRO A 72 2.91 -8.43 7.29
N GLY A 73 1.97 -9.39 7.33
CA GLY A 73 1.10 -9.71 6.20
C GLY A 73 1.68 -10.70 5.19
N GLY A 74 2.96 -11.11 5.33
CA GLY A 74 3.59 -12.11 4.47
C GLY A 74 4.45 -11.51 3.36
N VAL A 75 4.83 -12.34 2.39
CA VAL A 75 5.67 -11.92 1.25
C VAL A 75 4.94 -10.90 0.38
N LEU A 76 5.69 -10.10 -0.38
CA LEU A 76 5.07 -9.20 -1.36
C LEU A 76 4.45 -10.01 -2.50
N MET A 77 3.22 -9.65 -2.83
CA MET A 77 2.34 -10.27 -3.81
C MET A 77 1.85 -9.26 -4.86
N SER A 78 1.59 -9.76 -6.06
CA SER A 78 0.91 -9.00 -7.11
C SER A 78 -0.34 -9.73 -7.57
N LEU A 79 -1.48 -9.04 -7.57
CA LEU A 79 -2.75 -9.50 -8.13
C LEU A 79 -2.99 -8.81 -9.47
N GLN A 80 -3.26 -9.58 -10.52
CA GLN A 80 -3.60 -9.05 -11.84
C GLN A 80 -5.11 -8.90 -11.99
N ILE A 81 -5.52 -7.72 -12.46
CA ILE A 81 -6.90 -7.30 -12.60
C ILE A 81 -7.13 -6.87 -14.06
N PRO A 82 -7.59 -7.80 -14.92
CA PRO A 82 -7.85 -7.46 -16.32
C PRO A 82 -9.07 -6.60 -16.44
N SER A 83 -9.03 -5.61 -17.32
CA SER A 83 -10.24 -4.89 -17.72
C SER A 83 -11.18 -5.85 -18.46
N SER A 84 -12.47 -5.79 -18.15
CA SER A 84 -13.52 -6.44 -18.96
C SER A 84 -13.73 -5.77 -20.31
N LYS A 85 -13.26 -4.52 -20.45
CA LYS A 85 -13.39 -3.67 -21.63
C LYS A 85 -12.01 -3.24 -22.09
N GLY A 86 -11.49 -3.89 -23.13
CA GLY A 86 -10.20 -3.57 -23.73
C GLY A 86 -9.08 -4.52 -23.31
N SER A 87 -7.84 -4.05 -23.42
CA SER A 87 -6.62 -4.83 -23.15
C SER A 87 -5.83 -4.31 -21.95
N ASP A 88 -6.42 -3.41 -21.16
CA ASP A 88 -5.76 -2.84 -20.00
C ASP A 88 -5.61 -3.86 -18.88
N MET A 89 -4.43 -3.86 -18.28
CA MET A 89 -4.07 -4.71 -17.16
C MET A 89 -3.68 -3.82 -15.99
N PHE A 90 -4.47 -3.92 -14.91
CA PHE A 90 -4.16 -3.27 -13.64
C PHE A 90 -3.59 -4.30 -12.68
N ARG A 91 -2.83 -3.85 -11.71
CA ARG A 91 -2.34 -4.73 -10.64
C ARG A 91 -2.40 -4.06 -9.30
N VAL A 92 -2.68 -4.86 -8.28
CA VAL A 92 -2.47 -4.47 -6.89
C VAL A 92 -1.19 -5.13 -6.41
N VAL A 93 -0.34 -4.35 -5.76
CA VAL A 93 0.88 -4.83 -5.10
C VAL A 93 0.78 -4.54 -3.61
N SER A 94 0.92 -5.58 -2.79
CA SER A 94 0.97 -5.46 -1.33
C SER A 94 1.50 -6.77 -0.71
N ASP A 95 1.40 -6.93 0.61
CA ASP A 95 1.64 -8.21 1.29
C ASP A 95 0.53 -9.24 0.98
N GLU A 96 0.83 -10.51 1.22
CA GLU A 96 -0.06 -11.65 0.96
C GLU A 96 -1.45 -11.51 1.59
N PHE A 97 -1.51 -11.15 2.87
CA PHE A 97 -2.78 -10.98 3.59
C PHE A 97 -3.62 -9.83 3.02
N THR A 98 -2.99 -8.69 2.73
CA THR A 98 -3.68 -7.54 2.13
C THR A 98 -4.18 -7.86 0.72
N VAL A 99 -3.39 -8.56 -0.10
CA VAL A 99 -3.80 -8.96 -1.45
C VAL A 99 -4.98 -9.94 -1.41
N ASP A 100 -4.99 -10.90 -0.50
CA ASP A 100 -6.10 -11.84 -0.31
C ASP A 100 -7.40 -11.10 0.04
N SER A 101 -7.32 -10.19 1.03
CA SER A 101 -8.46 -9.35 1.43
C SER A 101 -8.98 -8.44 0.30
N LEU A 102 -8.08 -7.91 -0.53
CA LEU A 102 -8.44 -7.06 -1.66
C LEU A 102 -9.00 -7.84 -2.84
N SER A 103 -8.57 -9.08 -3.07
CA SER A 103 -9.04 -9.90 -4.18
C SER A 103 -10.55 -10.06 -4.14
N ASP A 104 -11.10 -10.47 -2.99
CA ASP A 104 -12.55 -10.65 -2.81
C ASP A 104 -13.29 -9.32 -2.95
N SER A 105 -12.78 -8.27 -2.30
CA SER A 105 -13.37 -6.93 -2.32
C SER A 105 -13.42 -6.33 -3.73
N VAL A 106 -12.36 -6.49 -4.51
CA VAL A 106 -12.30 -6.05 -5.91
C VAL A 106 -13.24 -6.89 -6.77
N GLN A 107 -13.25 -8.21 -6.58
CA GLN A 107 -14.12 -9.10 -7.33
C GLN A 107 -15.60 -8.78 -7.12
N ASP A 108 -16.01 -8.42 -5.91
CA ASP A 108 -17.40 -8.10 -5.60
C ASP A 108 -17.80 -6.69 -6.06
N ASN A 109 -16.95 -5.69 -5.79
CA ASN A 109 -17.30 -4.29 -6.04
C ASN A 109 -17.08 -3.84 -7.49
N CYS A 110 -16.13 -4.46 -8.20
CA CYS A 110 -15.74 -4.07 -9.56
C CYS A 110 -16.07 -5.13 -10.63
N LYS A 111 -16.87 -6.16 -10.30
CA LYS A 111 -17.18 -7.31 -11.20
C LYS A 111 -17.59 -6.96 -12.63
N ASP A 112 -18.31 -5.85 -12.84
CA ASP A 112 -18.82 -5.46 -14.15
C ASP A 112 -17.77 -4.74 -15.00
N LEU A 113 -16.65 -4.34 -14.37
CA LEU A 113 -15.55 -3.61 -14.98
C LEU A 113 -14.30 -4.50 -15.17
N ILE A 114 -14.19 -5.61 -14.44
CA ILE A 114 -13.05 -6.53 -14.49
C ILE A 114 -13.37 -7.84 -15.23
N GLY A 115 -12.34 -8.44 -15.83
CA GLY A 115 -12.36 -9.83 -16.24
C GLY A 115 -12.09 -10.76 -15.05
N THR A 116 -11.86 -12.04 -15.34
CA THR A 116 -11.46 -13.01 -14.31
C THR A 116 -10.12 -12.63 -13.71
N LEU A 117 -10.07 -12.46 -12.39
CA LEU A 117 -8.83 -12.23 -11.66
C LEU A 117 -7.89 -13.43 -11.80
N SER A 118 -6.59 -13.16 -11.94
CA SER A 118 -5.57 -14.19 -11.86
C SER A 118 -5.26 -14.53 -10.40
N SER A 119 -4.70 -15.72 -10.14
CA SER A 119 -4.10 -15.99 -8.83
C SER A 119 -2.98 -14.98 -8.54
N ALA A 120 -2.94 -14.47 -7.31
CA ALA A 120 -1.86 -13.61 -6.87
C ALA A 120 -0.51 -14.35 -6.92
N VAL A 121 0.54 -13.63 -7.32
CA VAL A 121 1.89 -14.19 -7.50
C VAL A 121 2.91 -13.51 -6.60
N ASN A 122 3.81 -14.30 -6.02
CA ASN A 122 4.95 -13.80 -5.24
C ASN A 122 5.83 -12.91 -6.10
N ILE A 123 6.21 -11.77 -5.55
CA ILE A 123 7.18 -10.87 -6.16
C ILE A 123 8.57 -11.38 -5.82
N SER A 124 9.35 -11.71 -6.85
CA SER A 124 10.73 -12.14 -6.71
C SER A 124 11.69 -11.03 -7.11
N ASP A 125 12.77 -10.87 -6.35
CA ASP A 125 13.85 -9.93 -6.64
C ASP A 125 14.67 -10.30 -7.90
N THR A 126 14.45 -11.50 -8.45
CA THR A 126 15.25 -12.06 -9.55
C THR A 126 14.56 -12.03 -10.92
N VAL A 127 13.27 -11.64 -11.00
CA VAL A 127 12.49 -11.69 -12.26
C VAL A 127 11.86 -10.32 -12.56
N PRO A 128 12.56 -9.45 -13.31
CA PRO A 128 12.09 -8.09 -13.59
C PRO A 128 10.87 -8.00 -14.52
N GLN A 129 10.57 -9.04 -15.30
CA GLN A 129 9.65 -8.95 -16.46
C GLN A 129 8.18 -9.27 -16.15
N SER A 130 7.87 -9.88 -15.01
CA SER A 130 6.48 -10.22 -14.62
C SER A 130 5.91 -9.31 -13.52
N PHE A 131 6.70 -8.33 -13.08
CA PHE A 131 6.43 -7.48 -11.94
C PHE A 131 6.18 -6.03 -12.39
N PRO A 132 5.14 -5.34 -11.87
CA PRO A 132 4.95 -3.93 -12.18
C PRO A 132 6.13 -3.11 -11.64
N GLN A 133 6.56 -2.10 -12.38
CA GLN A 133 7.62 -1.19 -12.00
C GLN A 133 7.05 0.02 -11.26
N ALA A 134 7.90 0.77 -10.56
CA ALA A 134 7.46 1.96 -9.83
C ALA A 134 6.94 3.06 -10.79
N GLU A 135 7.39 3.09 -12.04
CA GLU A 135 6.89 3.94 -13.13
C GLU A 135 5.46 3.58 -13.57
N GLN A 136 5.00 2.38 -13.24
CA GLN A 136 3.66 1.90 -13.59
C GLN A 136 2.64 2.17 -12.48
N VAL A 137 3.05 2.77 -11.37
CA VAL A 137 2.17 3.07 -10.24
C VAL A 137 1.25 4.22 -10.57
N LEU A 138 -0.06 3.98 -10.47
CA LEU A 138 -1.06 5.04 -10.45
C LEU A 138 -1.11 5.66 -9.06
N TYR A 139 -1.31 4.84 -8.01
CA TYR A 139 -1.52 5.32 -6.64
C TYR A 139 -0.77 4.50 -5.61
N TYR A 140 -0.30 5.18 -4.56
CA TYR A 140 0.14 4.58 -3.31
C TYR A 140 -0.91 4.80 -2.21
N TYR A 141 -1.07 3.79 -1.35
CA TYR A 141 -1.96 3.84 -0.20
C TYR A 141 -1.22 3.48 1.08
N ARG A 142 -1.73 3.98 2.22
CA ARG A 142 -1.29 3.62 3.57
C ARG A 142 0.24 3.63 3.73
N ALA A 143 0.85 4.80 3.50
CA ALA A 143 2.30 4.97 3.55
C ALA A 143 3.08 4.06 2.56
N SER A 144 2.54 3.90 1.34
CA SER A 144 3.12 3.05 0.29
C SER A 144 3.19 1.55 0.61
N SER A 145 2.30 1.07 1.48
CA SER A 145 2.15 -0.37 1.79
C SER A 145 1.29 -1.10 0.76
N VAL A 146 0.50 -0.36 -0.03
CA VAL A 146 -0.26 -0.86 -1.16
C VAL A 146 -0.01 0.06 -2.36
N ALA A 147 0.09 -0.51 -3.55
CA ALA A 147 0.16 0.22 -4.80
C ALA A 147 -0.85 -0.32 -5.81
N LEU A 148 -1.56 0.61 -6.48
CA LEU A 148 -2.31 0.31 -7.69
C LEU A 148 -1.43 0.66 -8.88
N THR A 149 -1.24 -0.28 -9.80
CA THR A 149 -0.42 -0.09 -11.00
C THR A 149 -1.23 -0.33 -12.27
N TRP A 150 -0.80 0.27 -13.36
CA TRP A 150 -1.34 0.06 -14.70
C TRP A 150 -0.19 -0.28 -15.65
N ASP A 151 -0.24 -1.46 -16.27
CA ASP A 151 0.88 -1.99 -17.06
C ASP A 151 1.23 -1.09 -18.26
N SER A 152 0.27 -0.33 -18.78
CA SER A 152 0.47 0.60 -19.90
C SER A 152 1.01 1.97 -19.47
N LEU A 153 1.09 2.25 -18.16
CA LEU A 153 1.59 3.52 -17.64
C LEU A 153 3.12 3.58 -17.75
N ASN A 154 3.63 4.76 -18.08
CA ASN A 154 5.06 5.03 -18.05
C ASN A 154 5.27 6.43 -17.44
N ASP A 155 5.30 6.48 -16.11
CA ASP A 155 5.55 7.70 -15.36
C ASP A 155 7.03 7.82 -14.97
N THR A 156 7.81 8.50 -15.81
CA THR A 156 9.23 8.75 -15.49
C THR A 156 9.42 9.67 -14.28
N ALA A 157 8.39 10.43 -13.87
CA ALA A 157 8.48 11.26 -12.67
C ALA A 157 8.60 10.42 -11.40
N ALA A 158 8.05 9.20 -11.39
CA ALA A 158 8.16 8.25 -10.29
C ALA A 158 9.61 7.82 -9.99
N MET A 159 10.55 8.02 -10.93
CA MET A 159 11.98 7.76 -10.75
C MET A 159 12.77 8.97 -10.24
N LEU A 160 12.11 10.11 -10.06
CA LEU A 160 12.73 11.32 -9.56
C LEU A 160 12.48 11.46 -8.07
N GLN A 161 13.52 11.81 -7.31
CA GLN A 161 13.38 12.14 -5.89
C GLN A 161 12.80 13.56 -5.71
N ASN A 162 11.78 13.89 -6.47
CA ASN A 162 11.13 15.20 -6.48
C ASN A 162 9.61 15.04 -6.72
N TYR A 163 8.84 15.09 -5.63
CA TYR A 163 7.39 14.99 -5.64
C TYR A 163 6.68 16.18 -6.31
N THR A 164 7.41 17.26 -6.62
CA THR A 164 6.85 18.44 -7.31
C THR A 164 6.80 18.26 -8.83
N VAL A 165 7.44 17.22 -9.37
CA VAL A 165 7.34 16.90 -10.80
C VAL A 165 5.99 16.28 -11.07
N ALA A 166 5.29 16.79 -12.08
CA ALA A 166 4.00 16.25 -12.49
C ALA A 166 4.15 14.81 -12.98
N SER A 167 3.38 13.92 -12.38
CA SER A 167 3.22 12.54 -12.82
C SER A 167 2.53 12.43 -14.19
N ALA A 168 2.82 11.35 -14.90
CA ALA A 168 2.06 10.98 -16.09
C ALA A 168 0.55 10.89 -15.80
N PRO A 169 -0.30 11.34 -16.74
CA PRO A 169 -1.74 11.24 -16.58
C PRO A 169 -2.18 9.76 -16.56
N GLY A 170 -3.19 9.46 -15.74
CA GLY A 170 -3.88 8.18 -15.79
C GLY A 170 -4.76 8.06 -17.05
N PRO A 171 -5.63 7.03 -17.10
CA PRO A 171 -6.60 6.89 -18.17
C PRO A 171 -7.53 8.12 -18.29
N SER A 172 -7.96 8.43 -19.51
CA SER A 172 -8.87 9.56 -19.76
C SER A 172 -10.25 9.34 -19.14
N VAL A 173 -10.86 10.40 -18.57
CA VAL A 173 -12.08 10.39 -17.75
C VAL A 173 -13.28 9.69 -18.40
N ASP A 174 -13.35 9.66 -19.73
CA ASP A 174 -14.47 9.04 -20.47
C ASP A 174 -14.23 7.58 -20.90
N THR A 175 -13.15 6.96 -20.41
CA THR A 175 -12.77 5.58 -20.77
C THR A 175 -13.26 4.56 -19.74
N ASP A 176 -13.49 3.31 -20.17
CA ASP A 176 -13.80 2.23 -19.23
C ASP A 176 -12.61 1.93 -18.30
N ALA A 177 -11.38 2.20 -18.77
CA ALA A 177 -10.18 2.15 -17.94
C ALA A 177 -10.25 3.14 -16.77
N TYR A 178 -10.72 4.37 -17.00
CA TYR A 178 -10.91 5.35 -15.92
C TYR A 178 -11.96 4.89 -14.90
N LYS A 179 -13.11 4.38 -15.35
CA LYS A 179 -14.15 3.84 -14.45
C LYS A 179 -13.62 2.68 -13.61
N LEU A 180 -12.80 1.82 -14.21
CA LEU A 180 -12.16 0.73 -13.49
C LEU A 180 -11.18 1.27 -12.45
N VAL A 181 -10.32 2.23 -12.81
CA VAL A 181 -9.40 2.89 -11.87
C VAL A 181 -10.17 3.53 -10.71
N GLU A 182 -11.29 4.21 -10.96
CA GLU A 182 -12.13 4.79 -9.92
C GLU A 182 -12.71 3.73 -8.97
N CYS A 183 -13.22 2.63 -9.54
CA CYS A 183 -13.74 1.51 -8.75
C CYS A 183 -12.65 0.87 -7.88
N LEU A 184 -11.47 0.62 -8.46
CA LEU A 184 -10.33 0.07 -7.73
C LEU A 184 -9.86 1.02 -6.64
N ASN A 185 -9.71 2.30 -6.95
CA ASN A 185 -9.26 3.30 -6.00
C ASN A 185 -10.18 3.36 -4.77
N ARG A 186 -11.49 3.48 -4.99
CA ARG A 186 -12.48 3.48 -3.90
C ARG A 186 -12.42 2.18 -3.09
N THR A 187 -12.41 1.04 -3.78
CA THR A 187 -12.39 -0.28 -3.12
C THR A 187 -11.16 -0.43 -2.25
N ILE A 188 -9.97 -0.07 -2.74
CA ILE A 188 -8.72 -0.16 -1.98
C ILE A 188 -8.76 0.76 -0.76
N VAL A 189 -9.19 2.02 -0.91
CA VAL A 189 -9.29 2.96 0.22
C VAL A 189 -10.18 2.40 1.34
N ASP A 190 -11.30 1.80 0.97
CA ASP A 190 -12.33 1.32 1.91
C ASP A 190 -11.95 -0.02 2.57
N THR A 191 -11.26 -0.90 1.85
CA THR A 191 -11.09 -2.31 2.24
C THR A 191 -9.68 -2.71 2.64
N VAL A 192 -8.67 -1.87 2.38
CA VAL A 192 -7.31 -2.15 2.88
C VAL A 192 -7.36 -2.29 4.41
N PRO A 193 -6.89 -3.43 4.96
CA PRO A 193 -7.01 -3.70 6.38
C PRO A 193 -6.32 -2.61 7.22
N LEU A 194 -7.07 -2.05 8.16
CA LEU A 194 -6.56 -1.14 9.18
C LEU A 194 -6.49 -1.90 10.50
N PHE A 195 -5.31 -1.99 11.10
CA PHE A 195 -5.22 -2.45 12.48
C PHE A 195 -5.48 -1.28 13.42
N ASP A 196 -6.38 -1.48 14.38
CA ASP A 196 -6.53 -0.54 15.48
C ASP A 196 -5.27 -0.60 16.37
N SER A 197 -4.65 0.57 16.58
CA SER A 197 -3.56 0.82 17.52
C SER A 197 -3.80 0.28 18.95
N ALA A 198 -5.06 0.00 19.31
CA ALA A 198 -5.42 -0.68 20.55
C ALA A 198 -4.73 -2.06 20.71
N PHE A 199 -4.49 -2.78 19.63
CA PHE A 199 -3.76 -4.07 19.66
C PHE A 199 -2.26 -3.90 19.91
N MET A 200 -1.65 -2.83 19.41
CA MET A 200 -0.21 -2.56 19.60
C MET A 200 0.13 -2.12 21.03
N LYS A 201 -0.85 -1.60 21.79
CA LYS A 201 -0.67 -1.31 23.22
C LYS A 201 -0.59 -2.57 24.10
N TYR A 202 -1.01 -3.73 23.58
CA TYR A 202 -0.94 -5.00 24.31
C TYR A 202 0.37 -5.77 24.10
N GLN A 203 1.28 -5.28 23.25
CA GLN A 203 2.68 -5.72 23.21
C GLN A 203 3.59 -4.69 23.87
N ALA A 204 3.26 -4.28 25.10
CA ALA A 204 4.27 -3.74 25.99
C ALA A 204 5.27 -4.87 26.37
N PRO A 205 6.58 -4.61 26.45
CA PRO A 205 7.62 -5.63 26.65
C PRO A 205 7.34 -6.43 27.93
N GLY A 206 7.66 -7.73 27.92
CA GLY A 206 7.31 -8.77 28.91
C GLY A 206 7.74 -8.59 30.38
N GLY A 207 7.82 -7.35 30.89
CA GLY A 207 8.03 -7.06 32.31
C GLY A 207 6.75 -7.14 33.16
N MET A 208 5.57 -6.86 32.59
CA MET A 208 4.32 -6.91 33.37
C MET A 208 3.80 -8.33 33.62
N THR A 209 4.08 -9.28 32.73
CA THR A 209 3.69 -10.70 32.93
C THR A 209 4.52 -11.37 34.02
N LEU A 210 5.83 -11.07 34.10
CA LEU A 210 6.70 -11.58 35.17
C LEU A 210 6.33 -11.05 36.56
N ALA A 211 5.97 -9.76 36.66
CA ALA A 211 5.54 -9.17 37.94
C ALA A 211 4.24 -9.80 38.46
N LEU A 212 3.27 -10.06 37.56
CA LEU A 212 2.01 -10.70 37.93
C LEU A 212 2.22 -12.16 38.38
N ILE A 213 3.08 -12.91 37.69
CA ILE A 213 3.41 -14.30 38.04
C ILE A 213 4.13 -14.36 39.40
N LEU A 214 5.10 -13.47 39.65
CA LEU A 214 5.81 -13.40 40.93
C LEU A 214 4.88 -13.01 42.09
N LEU A 215 3.94 -12.09 41.86
CA LEU A 215 2.97 -11.68 42.86
C LEU A 215 1.99 -12.81 43.21
N ILE A 216 1.52 -13.56 42.21
CA ILE A 216 0.69 -14.75 42.43
C ILE A 216 1.45 -15.83 43.20
N MET A 217 2.72 -16.08 42.88
CA MET A 217 3.54 -17.05 43.63
C MET A 217 3.83 -16.60 45.07
N HIS A 218 3.87 -15.29 45.35
CA HIS A 218 4.06 -14.77 46.70
C HIS A 218 2.78 -14.85 47.56
N LEU A 219 1.61 -14.79 46.93
CA LEU A 219 0.31 -14.92 47.59
C LEU A 219 -0.12 -16.38 47.80
N LEU A 220 0.54 -17.33 47.12
CA LEU A 220 0.29 -18.77 47.22
C LEU A 220 1.28 -19.49 48.17
N ARG A 221 2.07 -18.75 48.95
CA ARG A 221 3.00 -19.26 49.97
C ARG A 221 2.57 -18.81 51.36
#